data_AF-D5G445-F1
#
_entry.id   AF-D5G445-F1
#
_cell.length_a   1.000
_cell.length_b   1.000
_cell.length_c   1.000
_cell.angle_alpha   90.00
_cell.angle_beta   90.00
_cell.angle_gamma   90.00
#
_symmetry.space_group_name_H-M   'P 1'
#
loop_
_entity.id
_entity.type
_entity.pdbx_description
1 polymer ?
#
loop_
_entity_poly.entity_id
_entity_poly.type
_entity_poly.pdbx_seq_one_letter_code
_entity_poly.pdbx_strand_id
1 'polypeptide(L)'
;MFRVKTSSSSSTSGGGGSGDAHEKMWAEMQQKLQEVELSADHVFGSSHAKCLEELRAAQIALAQAWMRSEEEEGGAGLDGEHVEFGRGAFGRDAGKGKGVAGSAAGGEEGGDMLETEGDILLARKRRLANDEHFARVARSVQDVTRRLEVVAEAMASVEMESRGIWAGGTDSDGTSIR
;
A
#
# COMPACT_ATOMS: atom_id res chain seq x y z
N MET A 1 -88.46 -28.73 30.52
CA MET A 1 -88.12 -27.61 29.61
C MET A 1 -86.74 -27.11 30.01
N PHE A 2 -85.72 -27.50 29.26
CA PHE A 2 -84.32 -27.11 29.46
C PHE A 2 -83.97 -25.96 28.51
N ARG A 3 -83.28 -24.91 28.98
CA ARG A 3 -81.87 -24.63 28.59
C ARG A 3 -81.39 -23.30 29.18
N VAL A 4 -80.12 -23.36 29.60
CA VAL A 4 -79.25 -22.42 30.31
C VAL A 4 -79.06 -21.08 29.56
N LYS A 5 -79.12 -19.98 30.31
CA LYS A 5 -78.61 -18.66 29.93
C LYS A 5 -77.09 -18.76 29.78
N THR A 6 -76.57 -18.70 28.55
CA THR A 6 -75.14 -18.49 28.32
C THR A 6 -74.86 -17.00 28.45
N SER A 7 -74.40 -16.59 29.64
CA SER A 7 -73.75 -15.31 29.87
C SER A 7 -72.46 -15.27 29.04
N SER A 8 -72.49 -14.53 27.93
CA SER A 8 -71.28 -14.14 27.20
C SER A 8 -70.71 -12.91 27.89
N SER A 9 -69.80 -13.13 28.82
CA SER A 9 -68.94 -12.08 29.37
C SER A 9 -67.79 -11.86 28.40
N SER A 10 -67.90 -10.85 27.55
CA SER A 10 -66.75 -10.29 26.84
C SER A 10 -65.87 -9.57 27.86
N SER A 11 -64.89 -10.30 28.40
CA SER A 11 -63.80 -9.72 29.19
C SER A 11 -62.86 -8.95 28.25
N THR A 12 -63.14 -7.67 28.05
CA THR A 12 -62.16 -6.72 27.49
C THR A 12 -61.21 -6.34 28.62
N SER A 13 -60.23 -7.18 28.92
CA SER A 13 -59.15 -6.83 29.85
C SER A 13 -58.17 -5.92 29.12
N GLY A 14 -58.23 -4.63 29.45
CA GLY A 14 -57.36 -3.58 28.92
C GLY A 14 -55.90 -3.75 29.34
N GLY A 15 -55.12 -4.42 28.48
CA GLY A 15 -53.66 -4.50 28.56
C GLY A 15 -52.92 -3.94 27.33
N GLY A 16 -53.63 -3.31 26.39
CA GLY A 16 -53.08 -2.95 25.06
C GLY A 16 -52.03 -1.82 25.06
N GLY A 17 -52.18 -0.80 25.90
CA GLY A 17 -51.39 0.44 25.75
C GLY A 17 -49.88 0.31 25.94
N SER A 18 -49.39 -0.67 26.72
CA SER A 18 -47.94 -0.90 26.90
C SER A 18 -47.36 -1.80 25.79
N GLY A 19 -48.16 -2.73 25.25
CA GLY A 19 -47.77 -3.55 24.10
C GLY A 19 -47.70 -2.70 22.84
N ASP A 20 -48.71 -1.86 22.62
CA ASP A 20 -48.79 -0.95 21.47
C ASP A 20 -47.63 0.07 21.47
N ALA A 21 -47.22 0.57 22.64
CA ALA A 21 -46.08 1.47 22.77
C ALA A 21 -44.73 0.77 22.46
N HIS A 22 -44.58 -0.49 22.87
CA HIS A 22 -43.39 -1.29 22.61
C HIS A 22 -43.32 -1.74 21.13
N GLU A 23 -44.46 -2.09 20.53
CA GLU A 23 -44.56 -2.39 19.09
C GLU A 23 -44.26 -1.17 18.23
N LYS A 24 -44.77 0.01 18.64
CA LYS A 24 -44.43 1.28 17.99
C LYS A 24 -42.94 1.58 18.08
N MET A 25 -42.33 1.41 19.26
CA MET A 25 -40.88 1.59 19.43
C MET A 25 -40.07 0.58 18.59
N TRP A 26 -40.53 -0.67 18.47
CA TRP A 26 -39.89 -1.69 17.64
C TRP A 26 -40.00 -1.35 16.15
N ALA A 27 -41.16 -0.89 15.69
CA ALA A 27 -41.37 -0.42 14.32
C ALA A 27 -40.49 0.79 14.00
N GLU A 28 -40.37 1.75 14.91
CA GLU A 28 -39.48 2.91 14.77
C GLU A 28 -37.99 2.50 14.73
N MET A 29 -37.56 1.53 15.54
CA MET A 29 -36.20 0.98 15.49
C MET A 29 -35.92 0.27 14.16
N GLN A 30 -36.87 -0.53 13.67
CA GLN A 30 -36.77 -1.17 12.35
C GLN A 30 -36.73 -0.15 11.21
N GLN A 31 -37.54 0.91 11.31
CA GLN A 31 -37.53 2.00 10.34
C GLN A 31 -36.17 2.73 10.33
N LYS A 32 -35.60 3.05 11.49
CA LYS A 32 -34.26 3.67 11.58
C LYS A 32 -33.17 2.76 11.03
N LEU A 33 -33.28 1.43 11.23
CA LEU A 33 -32.35 0.49 10.60
C LEU A 33 -32.49 0.51 9.08
N GLN A 34 -33.72 0.50 8.55
CA GLN A 34 -33.97 0.59 7.12
C GLN A 34 -33.48 1.92 6.54
N GLU A 35 -33.63 3.04 7.25
CA GLU A 35 -33.08 4.34 6.84
C GLU A 35 -31.55 4.35 6.84
N VAL A 36 -30.92 3.63 7.79
CA VAL A 36 -29.46 3.43 7.81
C VAL A 36 -29.00 2.52 6.67
N GLU A 37 -29.70 1.42 6.41
CA GLU A 37 -29.41 0.51 5.29
C GLU A 37 -29.57 1.24 3.95
N LEU A 38 -30.64 2.02 3.81
CA LEU A 38 -30.89 2.86 2.65
C LEU A 38 -29.94 4.05 2.57
N SER A 39 -29.21 4.44 3.62
CA SER A 39 -28.21 5.51 3.55
C SER A 39 -26.79 4.98 3.45
N ALA A 40 -26.53 3.72 3.83
CA ALA A 40 -25.21 3.10 3.83
C ALA A 40 -24.49 3.17 2.48
N ASP A 41 -25.23 2.94 1.38
CA ASP A 41 -24.68 3.03 0.01
C ASP A 41 -24.43 4.49 -0.45
N HIS A 42 -24.98 5.48 0.27
CA HIS A 42 -24.97 6.90 -0.11
C HIS A 42 -24.06 7.73 0.80
N VAL A 43 -23.63 7.21 1.96
CA VAL A 43 -22.77 7.93 2.91
C VAL A 43 -21.48 8.40 2.24
N PHE A 44 -20.87 7.56 1.41
CA PHE A 44 -19.64 7.89 0.71
C PHE A 44 -19.86 8.39 -0.73
N GLY A 45 -21.01 8.12 -1.32
CA GLY A 45 -21.37 8.63 -2.64
C GLY A 45 -20.46 8.13 -3.79
N SER A 46 -20.86 8.47 -5.01
CA SER A 46 -20.15 8.03 -6.23
C SER A 46 -18.81 8.75 -6.46
N SER A 47 -18.60 9.93 -5.87
CA SER A 47 -17.34 10.68 -5.98
C SER A 47 -16.23 10.02 -5.15
N HIS A 48 -16.49 9.65 -3.89
CA HIS A 48 -15.53 8.93 -3.05
C HIS A 48 -15.17 7.57 -3.66
N ALA A 49 -16.15 6.85 -4.23
CA ALA A 49 -15.91 5.58 -4.91
C ALA A 49 -14.93 5.73 -6.10
N LYS A 50 -15.07 6.81 -6.89
CA LYS A 50 -14.12 7.13 -7.97
C LYS A 50 -12.73 7.45 -7.45
N CYS A 51 -12.62 8.27 -6.39
CA CYS A 51 -11.32 8.57 -5.78
C CYS A 51 -10.63 7.32 -5.22
N LEU A 52 -11.38 6.37 -4.65
CA LEU A 52 -10.83 5.09 -4.20
C LEU A 52 -10.34 4.21 -5.36
N GLU A 53 -11.05 4.22 -6.50
CA GLU A 53 -10.63 3.54 -7.72
C GLU A 53 -9.34 4.15 -8.28
N GLU A 54 -9.25 5.48 -8.31
CA GLU A 54 -8.04 6.22 -8.70
C GLU A 54 -6.86 5.93 -7.77
N LEU A 55 -7.08 5.91 -6.45
CA LEU A 55 -6.07 5.52 -5.47
C LEU A 55 -5.60 4.08 -5.69
N ARG A 56 -6.53 3.15 -5.92
CA ARG A 56 -6.20 1.76 -6.23
C ARG A 56 -5.38 1.65 -7.51
N ALA A 57 -5.74 2.39 -8.55
CA ALA A 57 -4.99 2.44 -9.81
C ALA A 57 -3.57 2.98 -9.59
N ALA A 58 -3.41 4.05 -8.82
CA ALA A 58 -2.11 4.63 -8.47
C ALA A 58 -1.24 3.63 -7.67
N GLN A 59 -1.83 2.92 -6.70
CA GLN A 59 -1.13 1.89 -5.92
C GLN A 59 -0.68 0.70 -6.77
N ILE A 60 -1.54 0.23 -7.68
CA ILE A 60 -1.17 -0.83 -8.64
C ILE A 60 -0.05 -0.34 -9.55
N ALA A 61 -0.13 0.90 -10.05
CA ALA A 61 0.92 1.48 -10.87
C ALA A 61 2.25 1.58 -10.11
N LEU A 62 2.25 1.96 -8.83
CA LEU A 62 3.45 1.94 -7.99
C LEU A 62 4.02 0.52 -7.88
N ALA A 63 3.20 -0.48 -7.54
CA ALA A 63 3.64 -1.87 -7.43
C ALA A 63 4.22 -2.40 -8.74
N GLN A 64 3.62 -2.05 -9.88
CA GLN A 64 4.15 -2.39 -11.19
C GLN A 64 5.47 -1.68 -11.52
N ALA A 65 5.74 -0.49 -10.96
CA ALA A 65 7.05 0.18 -11.12
C ALA A 65 8.16 -0.62 -10.48
N TRP A 66 7.86 -1.11 -9.28
CA TRP A 66 8.79 -1.91 -8.50
C TRP A 66 9.05 -3.24 -9.20
N MET A 67 8.01 -3.90 -9.74
CA MET A 67 8.16 -5.13 -10.52
C MET A 67 8.89 -4.93 -11.85
N ARG A 68 8.61 -3.85 -12.60
CA ARG A 68 9.30 -3.56 -13.88
C ARG A 68 10.77 -3.23 -13.70
N SER A 69 11.16 -2.70 -12.54
CA SER A 69 12.58 -2.50 -12.21
C SER A 69 13.36 -3.81 -12.15
N GLU A 70 12.70 -4.96 -11.94
CA GLU A 70 13.32 -6.30 -11.97
C GLU A 70 13.18 -6.98 -13.36
N GLU A 71 12.14 -6.68 -14.15
CA GLU A 71 11.98 -7.31 -15.48
C GLU A 71 12.85 -6.68 -16.59
N GLU A 72 13.16 -5.37 -16.51
CA GLU A 72 14.17 -4.74 -17.38
C GLU A 72 15.60 -5.27 -17.07
N GLU A 73 15.77 -6.02 -15.98
CA GLU A 73 17.01 -6.72 -15.60
C GLU A 73 17.26 -7.98 -16.45
N GLY A 74 16.22 -8.59 -17.03
CA GLY A 74 16.33 -9.88 -17.75
C GLY A 74 16.17 -9.82 -19.27
N GLY A 75 15.82 -8.66 -19.84
CA GLY A 75 15.42 -8.54 -21.26
C GLY A 75 16.47 -8.00 -22.24
N ALA A 76 17.61 -7.52 -21.76
CA ALA A 76 18.64 -6.90 -22.61
C ALA A 76 20.06 -7.33 -22.18
N GLY A 77 20.44 -8.56 -22.57
CA GLY A 77 21.69 -9.24 -22.24
C GLY A 77 21.51 -10.07 -20.97
N LEU A 78 21.63 -11.39 -20.95
CA LEU A 78 22.71 -12.18 -21.54
C LEU A 78 22.20 -13.60 -21.85
N ASP A 79 22.14 -13.90 -23.13
CA ASP A 79 22.50 -15.21 -23.65
C ASP A 79 23.95 -15.53 -23.24
N GLY A 80 24.10 -16.53 -22.38
CA GLY A 80 25.27 -17.36 -22.13
C GLY A 80 26.67 -16.73 -22.16
N GLU A 81 27.25 -16.44 -20.99
CA GLU A 81 28.53 -17.04 -20.58
C GLU A 81 28.77 -16.80 -19.08
N HIS A 82 29.31 -17.83 -18.44
CA HIS A 82 29.64 -17.98 -17.04
C HIS A 82 30.58 -16.90 -16.49
N VAL A 83 30.19 -16.20 -15.42
CA VAL A 83 31.15 -15.73 -14.42
C VAL A 83 30.59 -15.88 -13.00
N GLU A 84 30.88 -17.03 -12.38
CA GLU A 84 31.00 -17.19 -10.92
C GLU A 84 32.09 -16.24 -10.38
N PHE A 85 31.83 -14.93 -10.32
CA PHE A 85 32.69 -13.94 -9.65
C PHE A 85 31.87 -13.26 -8.56
N GLY A 86 31.63 -13.97 -7.45
CA GLY A 86 30.85 -13.40 -6.36
C GLY A 86 30.66 -14.26 -5.13
N ARG A 87 31.03 -15.54 -5.16
CA ARG A 87 30.80 -16.46 -4.04
C ARG A 87 32.05 -16.68 -3.16
N GLY A 88 32.84 -15.64 -2.96
CA GLY A 88 34.04 -15.68 -2.11
C GLY A 88 34.31 -14.44 -1.25
N ALA A 89 33.57 -13.33 -1.45
CA ALA A 89 33.91 -12.06 -0.80
C ALA A 89 33.27 -11.85 0.58
N PHE A 90 32.26 -12.65 0.97
CA PHE A 90 31.56 -12.49 2.25
C PHE A 90 31.25 -13.84 2.88
N GLY A 91 32.28 -14.50 3.42
CA GLY A 91 32.14 -15.83 4.00
C GLY A 91 33.30 -16.27 4.88
N ARG A 92 33.38 -15.68 6.08
CA ARG A 92 33.83 -16.32 7.32
C ARG A 92 35.14 -17.15 7.24
N ASP A 93 36.27 -16.52 7.53
CA ASP A 93 37.30 -17.16 8.36
C ASP A 93 38.01 -16.11 9.24
N ALA A 94 37.58 -16.08 10.50
CA ALA A 94 38.33 -15.44 11.55
C ALA A 94 39.49 -16.37 11.92
N GLY A 95 40.72 -16.02 11.54
CA GLY A 95 41.90 -16.43 12.27
C GLY A 95 43.04 -17.05 11.48
N LYS A 96 43.92 -16.21 10.95
CA LYS A 96 45.38 -16.41 11.16
C LYS A 96 46.13 -15.12 10.80
N GLY A 97 46.60 -14.41 11.83
CA GLY A 97 47.69 -13.47 11.63
C GLY A 97 48.94 -14.21 11.18
N LYS A 98 49.54 -13.77 10.08
CA LYS A 98 50.97 -13.93 9.83
C LYS A 98 51.42 -12.81 8.91
N GLY A 99 51.98 -11.76 9.50
CA GLY A 99 52.77 -10.79 8.77
C GLY A 99 53.88 -11.51 8.02
N VAL A 100 54.02 -11.22 6.74
CA VAL A 100 55.25 -11.51 6.01
C VAL A 100 55.84 -10.16 5.62
N ALA A 101 56.94 -9.86 6.30
CA ALA A 101 57.84 -8.79 5.99
C ALA A 101 58.34 -8.91 4.56
N GLY A 102 58.67 -7.75 3.98
CA GLY A 102 59.05 -7.57 2.59
C GLY A 102 60.10 -8.54 2.06
N SER A 103 59.98 -8.81 0.77
CA SER A 103 61.07 -9.29 -0.06
C SER A 103 61.25 -8.27 -1.17
N ALA A 104 62.25 -7.39 -1.00
CA ALA A 104 62.84 -6.67 -2.10
C ALA A 104 63.80 -7.65 -2.80
N ALA A 105 63.52 -8.02 -4.04
CA ALA A 105 64.52 -8.51 -4.99
C ALA A 105 63.94 -8.63 -6.41
N GLY A 106 64.47 -7.84 -7.32
CA GLY A 106 64.89 -8.38 -8.63
C GLY A 106 63.88 -8.29 -9.77
N GLY A 107 63.75 -7.08 -10.34
CA GLY A 107 63.85 -6.85 -11.77
C GLY A 107 62.80 -7.47 -12.70
N GLU A 108 61.70 -6.74 -12.94
CA GLU A 108 60.92 -6.75 -14.19
C GLU A 108 60.30 -5.36 -14.43
N GLU A 109 61.12 -4.32 -14.54
CA GLU A 109 60.71 -2.90 -14.69
C GLU A 109 59.98 -2.59 -16.03
N GLY A 110 59.75 -3.61 -16.87
CA GLY A 110 58.99 -3.52 -18.12
C GLY A 110 57.69 -4.34 -18.15
N GLY A 111 57.50 -5.29 -17.23
CA GLY A 111 56.27 -6.09 -17.10
C GLY A 111 55.23 -5.40 -16.22
N ASP A 112 55.68 -4.83 -15.10
CA ASP A 112 54.85 -4.08 -14.14
C ASP A 112 54.16 -2.87 -14.78
N MET A 113 54.81 -2.19 -15.73
CA MET A 113 54.19 -1.08 -16.48
C MET A 113 53.02 -1.55 -17.37
N LEU A 114 53.14 -2.72 -18.00
CA LEU A 114 52.09 -3.28 -18.86
C LEU A 114 50.94 -3.90 -18.03
N GLU A 115 51.26 -4.49 -16.88
CA GLU A 115 50.29 -5.01 -15.93
C GLU A 115 49.51 -3.88 -15.24
N THR A 116 50.19 -2.80 -14.84
CA THR A 116 49.55 -1.60 -14.28
C THR A 116 48.69 -0.88 -15.31
N GLU A 117 49.11 -0.80 -16.58
CA GLU A 117 48.25 -0.32 -17.67
C GLU A 117 47.00 -1.20 -17.84
N GLY A 118 47.16 -2.52 -17.78
CA GLY A 118 46.05 -3.48 -17.80
C GLY A 118 45.07 -3.29 -16.63
N ASP A 119 45.60 -3.09 -15.42
CA ASP A 119 44.81 -2.85 -14.21
C ASP A 119 44.07 -1.50 -14.24
N ILE A 120 44.71 -0.45 -14.79
CA ILE A 120 44.06 0.86 -14.98
C ILE A 120 42.87 0.72 -15.95
N LEU A 121 43.04 -0.03 -17.04
CA LEU A 121 41.95 -0.29 -17.99
C LEU A 121 40.83 -1.11 -17.36
N LEU A 122 41.17 -2.13 -16.57
CA LEU A 122 40.17 -2.94 -15.85
C LEU A 122 39.44 -2.12 -14.79
N ALA A 123 40.14 -1.27 -14.05
CA ALA A 123 39.55 -0.35 -13.09
C ALA A 123 38.61 0.65 -13.77
N ARG A 124 38.98 1.16 -14.95
CA ARG A 124 38.10 2.01 -15.76
C ARG A 124 36.85 1.27 -16.23
N LYS A 125 36.99 0.03 -16.70
CA LYS A 125 35.86 -0.81 -17.12
C LYS A 125 34.91 -1.12 -15.96
N ARG A 126 35.44 -1.41 -14.77
CA ARG A 126 34.65 -1.61 -13.54
C ARG A 126 33.89 -0.35 -13.12
N ARG A 127 34.51 0.83 -13.26
CA ARG A 127 33.84 2.10 -13.00
C ARG A 127 32.70 2.34 -13.98
N LEU A 128 32.93 2.17 -15.29
CA LEU A 128 31.89 2.35 -16.30
C LEU A 128 30.69 1.42 -16.10
N ALA A 129 30.94 0.13 -15.83
CA ALA A 129 29.87 -0.82 -15.55
C ALA A 129 29.08 -0.44 -14.27
N ASN A 130 29.77 0.09 -13.26
CA ASN A 130 29.12 0.57 -12.05
C ASN A 130 28.31 1.86 -12.31
N ASP A 131 28.85 2.79 -13.10
CA ASP A 131 28.17 4.03 -13.47
C ASP A 131 26.88 3.74 -14.26
N GLU A 132 26.89 2.74 -15.16
CA GLU A 132 25.70 2.29 -15.87
C GLU A 132 24.65 1.67 -14.92
N HIS A 133 25.10 0.85 -13.96
CA HIS A 133 24.23 0.30 -12.93
C HIS A 133 23.60 1.40 -12.06
N PHE A 134 24.39 2.36 -11.59
CA PHE A 134 23.90 3.50 -10.81
C PHE A 134 22.99 4.42 -11.64
N ALA A 135 23.26 4.62 -12.92
CA ALA A 135 22.37 5.36 -13.80
C ALA A 135 21.02 4.65 -14.00
N ARG A 136 20.99 3.31 -13.95
CA ARG A 136 19.74 2.53 -13.96
C ARG A 136 18.98 2.68 -12.64
N VAL A 137 19.66 2.49 -11.51
CA VAL A 137 19.06 2.65 -10.17
C VAL A 137 18.56 4.09 -9.96
N ALA A 138 19.31 5.10 -10.40
CA ALA A 138 18.88 6.49 -10.31
C ALA A 138 17.58 6.73 -11.10
N ARG A 139 17.43 6.12 -12.28
CA ARG A 139 16.19 6.20 -13.07
C ARG A 139 15.03 5.47 -12.40
N SER A 140 15.25 4.28 -11.83
CA SER A 140 14.18 3.53 -11.15
C SER A 140 13.72 4.21 -9.87
N VAL A 141 14.64 4.75 -9.06
CA VAL A 141 14.30 5.55 -7.88
C VAL A 141 13.49 6.78 -8.25
N GLN A 142 13.89 7.50 -9.32
CA GLN A 142 13.12 8.65 -9.81
C GLN A 142 11.71 8.27 -10.31
N ASP A 143 11.53 7.11 -10.95
CA ASP A 143 10.21 6.63 -11.36
C ASP A 143 9.34 6.28 -10.14
N VAL A 144 9.92 5.63 -9.13
CA VAL A 144 9.21 5.31 -7.88
C VAL A 144 8.79 6.58 -7.14
N THR A 145 9.66 7.59 -7.02
CA THR A 145 9.30 8.84 -6.35
C THR A 145 8.16 9.55 -7.05
N ARG A 146 8.19 9.64 -8.39
CA ARG A 146 7.08 10.21 -9.18
C ARG A 146 5.76 9.47 -8.94
N ARG A 147 5.79 8.15 -8.80
CA ARG A 147 4.57 7.36 -8.54
C ARG A 147 4.07 7.50 -7.11
N LEU A 148 4.97 7.68 -6.14
CA LEU A 148 4.60 8.00 -4.77
C LEU A 148 3.92 9.36 -4.67
N GLU A 149 4.36 10.35 -5.44
CA GLU A 149 3.69 11.66 -5.55
C GLU A 149 2.25 11.49 -6.03
N VAL A 150 2.01 10.71 -7.10
CA VAL A 150 0.66 10.42 -7.62
C VAL A 150 -0.21 9.69 -6.57
N VAL A 151 0.34 8.72 -5.83
CA VAL A 151 -0.39 8.04 -4.76
C VAL A 151 -0.76 9.02 -3.65
N ALA A 152 0.16 9.90 -3.26
CA ALA A 152 -0.09 10.90 -2.22
C ALA A 152 -1.20 11.88 -2.63
N GLU A 153 -1.21 12.33 -3.89
CA GLU A 153 -2.28 13.18 -4.43
C GLU A 153 -3.63 12.45 -4.45
N ALA A 154 -3.67 11.18 -4.87
CA ALA A 154 -4.88 10.38 -4.84
C ALA A 154 -5.41 10.16 -3.42
N MET A 155 -4.52 9.92 -2.43
CA MET A 155 -4.89 9.83 -1.02
C MET A 155 -5.46 11.15 -0.49
N ALA A 156 -4.89 12.29 -0.90
CA ALA A 156 -5.42 13.60 -0.53
C ALA A 156 -6.81 13.86 -1.11
N SER A 157 -7.09 13.39 -2.34
CA SER A 157 -8.44 13.45 -2.93
C SER A 157 -9.44 12.60 -2.16
N VAL A 158 -9.06 11.38 -1.77
CA VAL A 158 -9.90 10.48 -0.94
C VAL A 158 -10.19 11.12 0.43
N GLU A 159 -9.17 11.73 1.05
CA GLU A 159 -9.33 12.44 2.32
C GLU A 159 -10.32 13.59 2.17
N MET A 160 -10.20 14.42 1.14
CA MET A 160 -11.06 15.58 0.92
C MET A 160 -12.55 15.17 0.80
N GLU A 161 -12.82 14.11 0.04
CA GLU A 161 -14.18 13.57 -0.10
C GLU A 161 -14.69 13.00 1.23
N SER A 162 -13.86 12.25 1.97
CA SER A 162 -14.26 11.72 3.28
C SER A 162 -14.48 12.82 4.32
N ARG A 163 -13.65 13.88 4.31
CA ARG A 163 -13.75 14.98 5.25
C ARG A 163 -15.01 15.82 5.01
N GLY A 164 -15.46 15.97 3.77
CA GLY A 164 -16.72 16.64 3.44
C GLY A 164 -17.95 15.96 4.08
N ILE A 165 -17.97 14.62 4.08
CA ILE A 165 -19.06 13.81 4.65
C ILE A 165 -19.09 13.95 6.19
N TRP A 166 -17.93 14.03 6.83
CA TRP A 166 -17.82 14.04 8.29
C TRP A 166 -17.82 15.47 8.88
N ALA A 167 -17.45 16.49 8.11
CA ALA A 167 -17.48 17.89 8.53
C ALA A 167 -18.87 18.56 8.32
N GLY A 168 -19.71 18.04 7.42
CA GLY A 168 -21.04 18.60 7.16
C GLY A 168 -22.06 18.43 8.30
N GLY A 169 -21.75 17.65 9.34
CA GLY A 169 -22.64 17.41 10.48
C GLY A 169 -22.54 18.41 11.63
N THR A 170 -21.56 19.33 11.64
CA THR A 170 -21.27 20.17 12.82
C THR A 170 -21.86 21.58 12.77
N ASP A 171 -22.39 22.06 11.63
CA ASP A 171 -22.81 23.46 11.48
C ASP A 171 -24.34 23.69 11.48
N SER A 172 -25.18 22.66 11.33
CA SER A 172 -26.64 22.85 11.19
C SER A 172 -27.47 22.68 12.47
N ASP A 173 -26.93 22.13 13.57
CA ASP A 173 -27.69 21.83 14.80
C ASP A 173 -27.42 22.78 15.98
N GLY A 174 -26.63 23.84 15.77
CA GLY A 174 -26.26 24.82 16.82
C GLY A 174 -27.13 26.07 16.91
N THR A 175 -28.01 26.33 15.93
CA THR A 175 -28.73 27.60 15.82
C THR A 175 -30.23 27.38 15.68
N SER A 176 -30.94 27.27 16.81
CA SER A 176 -32.28 27.87 17.04
C SER A 176 -33.05 27.12 18.13
N ILE A 177 -32.58 27.16 19.38
CA ILE A 177 -33.45 27.05 20.55
C ILE A 177 -33.03 28.13 21.54
N ARG A 178 -33.63 29.32 21.41
CA ARG A 178 -33.72 30.34 22.46
C ARG A 178 -35.15 30.85 22.50
#